data_AF-A0A965I9P7-F1
#
_entry.id   AF-A0A965I9P7-F1
#
_cell.length_a   1.000
_cell.length_b   1.000
_cell.length_c   1.000
_cell.angle_alpha   90.00
_cell.angle_beta   90.00
_cell.angle_gamma   90.00
#
_symmetry.space_group_name_H-M   'P 1'
#
loop_
_entity.id
_entity.type
_entity.pdbx_description
1 polymer ?
#
loop_
_entity_poly.entity_id
_entity_poly.type
_entity_poly.pdbx_seq_one_letter_code
_entity_poly.pdbx_strand_id
1 'polypeptide(L)'
;MGLLSGAHAISLRVPLSMIESEVAQQLPKEKLSVKIDRIQIKLNPSIQKMQLCGRWTSKLLKGKGDFCLDTQLTWNMNLGAIEIGQFQVIKLCSSDVAEISTKAASTVRHAFQLLLNDVHVYQVPDLIGKKISRIQVQENSFKILF
;
A
#
# COMPACT_ATOMS: atom_id res chain seq x y z
N MET A 1 -26.03 5.14 -39.46
CA MET A 1 -24.57 5.37 -39.43
C MET A 1 -24.10 5.28 -37.99
N GLY A 2 -23.65 4.09 -37.57
CA GLY A 2 -23.11 3.87 -36.23
C GLY A 2 -21.59 4.01 -36.27
N LEU A 3 -21.04 5.05 -35.65
CA LEU A 3 -19.61 5.15 -35.38
C LEU A 3 -19.32 4.40 -34.09
N LEU A 4 -18.93 3.13 -34.22
CA LEU A 4 -18.25 2.39 -33.16
C LEU A 4 -16.83 2.94 -33.02
N SER A 5 -16.67 4.01 -32.24
CA SER A 5 -15.35 4.45 -31.80
C SER A 5 -14.87 3.54 -30.67
N GLY A 6 -14.40 2.36 -31.04
CA GLY A 6 -13.77 1.42 -30.11
C GLY A 6 -12.34 1.87 -29.81
N ALA A 7 -12.16 2.91 -29.01
CA ALA A 7 -10.85 3.23 -28.46
C ALA A 7 -10.41 2.07 -27.55
N HIS A 8 -9.49 1.24 -28.04
CA HIS A 8 -8.86 0.21 -27.22
C HIS A 8 -7.92 0.91 -26.23
N ALA A 9 -8.40 1.11 -24.99
CA ALA A 9 -7.53 1.57 -23.92
C ALA A 9 -6.43 0.53 -23.72
N ILE A 10 -5.18 0.93 -23.96
CA ILE A 10 -4.03 0.09 -23.63
C ILE A 10 -4.06 -0.11 -22.11
N SER A 11 -3.88 -1.36 -21.67
CA SER A 11 -3.87 -1.66 -20.25
C SER A 11 -2.78 -2.64 -19.89
N LEU A 12 -2.16 -2.41 -18.75
CA LEU A 12 -1.18 -3.32 -18.15
C LEU A 12 -1.78 -3.93 -16.89
N ARG A 13 -1.63 -5.24 -16.72
CA ARG A 13 -2.00 -5.93 -15.49
C ARG A 13 -0.74 -6.24 -14.69
N VAL A 14 -0.66 -5.71 -13.47
CA VAL A 14 0.43 -5.95 -12.52
C VAL A 14 -0.04 -7.01 -11.51
N PRO A 15 0.53 -8.22 -11.51
CA PRO A 15 0.10 -9.30 -10.61
C PRO A 15 0.48 -9.01 -9.16
N LEU A 16 -0.31 -9.52 -8.21
CA LEU A 16 -0.09 -9.36 -6.76
C LEU A 16 1.32 -9.76 -6.33
N SER A 17 1.88 -10.84 -6.88
CA SER A 17 3.24 -11.28 -6.54
C SER A 17 4.33 -10.25 -6.86
N MET A 18 4.14 -9.47 -7.93
CA MET A 18 5.06 -8.39 -8.29
C MET A 18 4.92 -7.21 -7.35
N ILE A 19 3.69 -6.88 -6.96
CA ILE A 19 3.38 -5.85 -5.96
C ILE A 19 4.00 -6.21 -4.60
N GLU A 20 3.81 -7.45 -4.16
CA GLU A 20 4.39 -7.97 -2.91
C GLU A 20 5.92 -7.92 -2.92
N SER A 21 6.54 -8.29 -4.05
CA SER A 21 7.99 -8.22 -4.21
C SER A 21 8.50 -6.78 -4.11
N GLU A 22 7.88 -5.83 -4.82
CA GLU A 22 8.29 -4.42 -4.79
C GLU A 22 8.15 -3.83 -3.39
N VAL A 23 6.98 -4.01 -2.76
CA VAL A 23 6.75 -3.52 -1.38
C VAL A 23 7.74 -4.13 -0.41
N ALA A 24 8.05 -5.43 -0.51
CA ALA A 24 9.03 -6.07 0.37
C ALA A 24 10.45 -5.50 0.21
N GLN A 25 10.79 -4.98 -0.97
CA GLN A 25 12.08 -4.34 -1.25
C GLN A 25 12.12 -2.88 -0.79
N GLN A 26 11.05 -2.13 -1.01
CA GLN A 26 11.00 -0.69 -0.75
C GLN A 26 10.65 -0.35 0.70
N LEU A 27 9.85 -1.18 1.37
CA LEU A 27 9.29 -0.86 2.67
C LEU A 27 10.37 -0.88 3.76
N PRO A 28 10.68 0.27 4.40
CA PRO A 28 11.58 0.30 5.53
C PRO A 28 10.99 -0.54 6.66
N LYS A 29 11.84 -1.28 7.38
CA LYS A 29 11.37 -2.20 8.43
C LYS A 29 11.20 -1.53 9.79
N GLU A 30 11.72 -0.32 9.99
CA GLU A 30 11.71 0.38 11.28
C GLU A 30 11.75 1.91 11.15
N LYS A 31 10.90 2.60 11.92
CA LYS A 31 10.95 4.05 12.16
C LYS A 31 10.50 4.34 13.59
N LEU A 32 11.07 5.36 14.24
CA LEU A 32 10.72 5.77 15.60
C LEU A 32 10.70 4.60 16.62
N SER A 33 11.63 3.65 16.50
CA SER A 33 11.67 2.41 17.31
C SER A 33 10.43 1.52 17.20
N VAL A 34 9.62 1.69 16.16
CA VAL A 34 8.52 0.81 15.77
C VAL A 34 8.95 0.04 14.53
N LYS A 35 9.03 -1.28 14.68
CA LYS A 35 9.32 -2.22 13.59
C LYS A 35 8.04 -2.79 13.03
N ILE A 36 8.02 -3.05 11.72
CA ILE A 36 6.97 -3.81 11.06
C ILE A 36 7.53 -5.08 10.41
N ASP A 37 6.80 -6.18 10.56
CA ASP A 37 7.14 -7.46 9.94
C ASP A 37 5.89 -8.26 9.56
N ARG A 38 6.11 -9.43 8.95
CA ARG A 38 5.05 -10.37 8.50
C ARG A 38 3.99 -9.69 7.65
N ILE A 39 4.45 -8.84 6.74
CA ILE A 39 3.61 -8.05 5.86
C ILE A 39 2.83 -8.98 4.92
N GLN A 40 1.53 -8.73 4.83
CA GLN A 40 0.61 -9.39 3.91
C GLN A 40 -0.15 -8.30 3.15
N ILE A 41 -0.25 -8.47 1.84
CA ILE A 41 -0.98 -7.56 0.96
C ILE A 41 -2.27 -8.25 0.51
N LYS A 42 -3.38 -7.53 0.58
CA LYS A 42 -4.66 -7.95 0.00
C LYS A 42 -5.21 -6.83 -0.87
N LEU A 43 -5.81 -7.20 -1.98
CA LEU A 43 -6.43 -6.24 -2.88
C LEU A 43 -7.94 -6.32 -2.71
N ASN A 44 -8.58 -5.16 -2.54
CA ASN A 44 -10.02 -5.09 -2.37
C ASN A 44 -10.66 -4.29 -3.52
N PRO A 45 -11.18 -4.97 -4.55
CA PRO A 45 -11.82 -4.34 -5.70
C PRO A 45 -13.06 -3.53 -5.33
N SER A 46 -13.82 -3.99 -4.33
CA SER A 46 -15.10 -3.37 -3.97
C SER A 46 -14.95 -1.93 -3.46
N ILE A 47 -13.83 -1.63 -2.81
CA ILE A 47 -13.53 -0.29 -2.30
C ILE A 47 -12.35 0.38 -3.02
N GLN A 48 -11.80 -0.27 -4.06
CA GLN A 48 -10.64 0.18 -4.83
C GLN A 48 -9.43 0.55 -3.94
N LYS A 49 -9.11 -0.30 -2.95
CA LYS A 49 -7.96 -0.12 -2.05
C LYS A 49 -7.07 -1.35 -1.96
N MET A 50 -5.82 -1.11 -1.62
CA MET A 50 -4.89 -2.13 -1.15
C MET A 50 -4.90 -2.15 0.37
N GLN A 51 -4.93 -3.33 0.96
CA GLN A 51 -4.81 -3.54 2.40
C GLN A 51 -3.43 -4.11 2.72
N LEU A 52 -2.76 -3.50 3.69
CA LEU A 52 -1.48 -3.95 4.23
C LEU A 52 -1.71 -4.38 5.68
N CYS A 53 -1.52 -5.66 5.97
CA CYS A 53 -1.57 -6.20 7.32
C CYS A 53 -0.20 -6.69 7.74
N GLY A 54 0.07 -6.69 9.03
CA GLY A 54 1.31 -7.22 9.56
C GLY A 54 1.38 -7.13 11.07
N ARG A 55 2.59 -7.25 11.59
CA ARG A 55 2.89 -7.07 13.01
C ARG A 55 3.75 -5.87 13.23
N TRP A 56 3.43 -5.14 14.29
CA TRP A 56 4.28 -4.08 14.81
C TRP A 56 4.93 -4.54 16.12
N THR A 57 6.17 -4.12 16.35
CA THR A 57 6.85 -4.27 17.63
C THR A 57 7.57 -2.97 17.98
N SER A 58 7.64 -2.62 19.25
CA SER A 58 8.40 -1.46 19.71
C SER A 58 9.14 -1.74 21.00
N LYS A 59 10.46 -1.53 20.96
CA LYS A 59 11.32 -1.64 22.15
C LYS A 59 11.03 -0.54 23.17
N LEU A 60 10.78 0.68 22.68
CA LEU A 60 10.55 1.85 23.52
C LEU A 60 9.19 1.79 24.23
N LEU A 61 8.15 1.34 23.51
CA LEU A 61 6.82 1.16 24.09
C LEU A 61 6.67 -0.18 24.83
N LYS A 62 7.68 -1.06 24.75
CA LYS A 62 7.63 -2.46 25.23
C LYS A 62 6.34 -3.16 24.81
N GLY A 63 5.95 -2.98 23.55
CA GLY A 63 4.69 -3.45 23.03
C GLY A 63 4.83 -4.10 21.66
N LYS A 64 3.89 -4.97 21.33
CA LYS A 64 3.75 -5.59 20.02
C LYS A 64 2.29 -5.84 19.72
N GLY A 65 1.95 -6.03 18.46
CA GLY A 65 0.66 -6.54 18.07
C GLY A 65 0.44 -6.54 16.58
N ASP A 66 -0.79 -6.80 16.17
CA ASP A 66 -1.15 -6.84 14.76
C ASP A 66 -1.72 -5.49 14.30
N PHE A 67 -1.47 -5.15 13.04
CA PHE A 67 -2.09 -4.00 12.39
C PHE A 67 -2.66 -4.40 11.03
N CYS A 68 -3.66 -3.64 10.59
CA CYS A 68 -4.07 -3.59 9.20
C CYS A 68 -4.39 -2.13 8.83
N LEU A 69 -4.02 -1.75 7.62
CA LEU A 69 -4.34 -0.45 7.03
C LEU A 69 -4.83 -0.62 5.61
N ASP A 70 -5.78 0.24 5.22
CA ASP A 70 -6.23 0.35 3.85
C ASP A 70 -5.61 1.61 3.23
N THR A 71 -5.09 1.50 2.02
CA THR A 71 -4.49 2.61 1.27
C THR A 71 -5.04 2.69 -0.15
N GLN A 72 -5.15 3.92 -0.65
CA GLN A 72 -5.37 4.17 -2.07
C GLN A 72 -4.04 4.21 -2.80
N LEU A 73 -4.01 3.64 -3.99
CA LEU A 73 -2.84 3.69 -4.85
C LEU A 73 -2.83 4.99 -5.63
N THR A 74 -1.68 5.64 -5.69
CA THR A 74 -1.52 6.93 -6.37
C THR A 74 -0.46 6.83 -7.45
N TRP A 75 -0.68 7.55 -8.54
CA TRP A 75 0.31 7.68 -9.61
C TRP A 75 1.24 8.85 -9.33
N ASN A 76 2.54 8.57 -9.20
CA ASN A 76 3.57 9.58 -9.13
C ASN A 76 4.19 9.79 -10.52
N MET A 77 3.74 10.84 -11.21
CA MET A 77 4.23 11.20 -12.55
C MET A 77 5.72 11.52 -12.61
N ASN A 78 6.29 12.04 -11.53
CA ASN A 78 7.69 12.46 -11.50
C ASN A 78 8.61 11.23 -11.47
N LEU A 79 8.23 10.23 -10.67
CA LEU A 79 8.99 8.98 -10.50
C LEU A 79 8.61 7.90 -11.50
N GLY A 80 7.46 8.04 -12.16
CA GLY A 80 6.95 6.98 -13.03
C GLY A 80 6.49 5.74 -12.23
N ALA A 81 6.06 5.93 -10.98
CA ALA A 81 5.74 4.85 -10.05
C ALA A 81 4.31 4.93 -9.53
N ILE A 82 3.72 3.76 -9.24
CA ILE A 82 2.53 3.66 -8.40
C ILE A 82 2.99 3.52 -6.97
N GLU A 83 2.39 4.29 -6.07
CA GLU A 83 2.80 4.42 -4.67
C GLU A 83 1.67 4.12 -3.71
N ILE A 84 2.03 3.85 -2.47
CA ILE A 84 1.14 3.91 -1.33
C ILE A 84 0.76 5.39 -1.11
N GLY A 85 -0.51 5.71 -1.35
CA GLY A 85 -1.06 7.02 -1.05
C GLY A 85 -1.53 7.13 0.40
N GLN A 86 -2.53 8.01 0.62
CA GLN A 86 -3.16 8.14 1.93
C GLN A 86 -3.69 6.81 2.43
N PHE A 87 -3.46 6.53 3.72
CA PHE A 87 -3.91 5.30 4.35
C PHE A 87 -4.76 5.56 5.59
N GLN A 88 -5.57 4.57 5.93
CA GLN A 88 -6.40 4.52 7.11
C GLN A 88 -6.06 3.26 7.90
N VAL A 89 -5.74 3.41 9.18
CA VAL A 89 -5.53 2.27 10.07
C VAL A 89 -6.90 1.71 10.47
N ILE A 90 -7.20 0.50 10.00
CA ILE A 90 -8.46 -0.21 10.26
C ILE A 90 -8.35 -1.12 11.49
N LYS A 91 -7.14 -1.58 11.82
CA LYS A 91 -6.86 -2.39 13.00
C LYS A 91 -5.51 -2.00 13.57
N LEU A 92 -5.47 -1.80 14.89
CA LEU A 92 -4.24 -1.64 15.65
C LEU A 92 -4.46 -2.23 17.04
N CYS A 93 -3.86 -3.38 17.30
CA CYS A 93 -4.02 -4.11 18.56
C CYS A 93 -2.68 -4.22 19.29
N SER A 94 -2.74 -4.44 20.60
CA SER A 94 -1.60 -4.92 21.39
C SER A 94 -1.82 -6.41 21.70
N SER A 95 -0.77 -7.22 21.64
CA SER A 95 -0.83 -8.64 22.02
C SER A 95 -0.68 -8.85 23.53
N ASP A 96 -0.07 -7.89 24.25
CA ASP A 96 0.31 -8.07 25.65
C ASP A 96 -0.67 -7.39 26.63
N VAL A 97 -1.60 -6.57 26.12
CA VAL A 97 -2.62 -5.87 26.92
C VAL A 97 -3.91 -5.82 26.13
N ALA A 98 -5.05 -5.88 26.84
CA ALA A 98 -6.38 -5.88 26.23
C ALA A 98 -6.61 -4.67 25.30
N GLU A 99 -6.02 -3.51 25.63
CA GLU A 99 -6.07 -2.31 24.81
C GLU A 99 -4.71 -1.60 24.74
N ILE A 100 -4.39 -1.08 23.55
CA ILE A 100 -3.23 -0.22 23.34
C ILE A 100 -3.52 1.18 23.91
N SER A 101 -2.60 1.75 24.70
CA SER A 101 -2.79 3.11 25.23
C SER A 101 -2.85 4.14 24.09
N THR A 102 -3.62 5.21 24.28
CA THR A 102 -3.78 6.28 23.27
C THR A 102 -2.44 6.86 22.80
N LYS A 103 -1.48 7.02 23.73
CA LYS A 103 -0.13 7.51 23.42
C LYS A 103 0.65 6.51 22.55
N ALA A 104 0.64 5.23 22.93
CA ALA A 104 1.30 4.19 22.14
C ALA A 104 0.68 4.06 20.74
N ALA A 105 -0.65 4.10 20.66
CA ALA A 105 -1.37 4.08 19.38
C ALA A 105 -1.01 5.27 18.49
N SER A 106 -0.91 6.47 19.07
CA SER A 106 -0.49 7.68 18.33
C SER A 106 0.94 7.53 17.79
N THR A 107 1.89 7.08 18.62
CA THR A 107 3.28 6.85 18.20
C THR A 107 3.38 5.81 17.09
N VAL A 108 2.66 4.69 17.22
CA VAL A 108 2.66 3.64 16.19
C VAL A 108 2.04 4.15 14.88
N ARG A 109 0.92 4.87 14.93
CA ARG A 109 0.32 5.48 13.74
C ARG A 109 1.27 6.47 13.06
N HIS A 110 1.97 7.29 13.84
CA HIS A 110 2.94 8.23 13.28
C HIS A 110 4.14 7.50 12.66
N ALA A 111 4.63 6.43 13.29
CA ALA A 111 5.66 5.59 12.69
C ALA A 111 5.19 4.97 11.36
N PHE A 112 3.94 4.51 11.27
CA PHE A 112 3.38 4.02 10.00
C PHE A 112 3.37 5.10 8.92
N GLN A 113 3.07 6.36 9.26
CA GLN A 113 3.15 7.46 8.29
C GLN A 113 4.56 7.57 7.71
N LEU A 114 5.58 7.53 8.56
CA LEU A 114 6.98 7.64 8.13
C LEU A 114 7.50 6.38 7.40
N LEU A 115 6.93 5.21 7.70
CA LEU A 115 7.29 3.95 7.05
C LEU A 115 6.71 3.82 5.66
N LEU A 116 5.49 4.33 5.46
CA LEU A 116 4.71 4.15 4.23
C LEU A 116 4.83 5.33 3.27
N ASN A 117 5.38 6.46 3.73
CA ASN A 117 5.64 7.61 2.87
C ASN A 117 6.59 7.20 1.74
N ASP A 118 6.23 7.57 0.51
CA ASP A 118 7.03 7.33 -0.70
C ASP A 118 7.33 5.84 -0.98
N VAL A 119 6.56 4.91 -0.41
CA VAL A 119 6.72 3.48 -0.73
C VAL A 119 6.09 3.18 -2.07
N HIS A 120 6.94 2.79 -3.03
CA HIS A 120 6.49 2.36 -4.34
C HIS A 120 5.93 0.93 -4.26
N VAL A 121 4.85 0.68 -5.00
CA VAL A 121 4.25 -0.65 -5.16
C VAL A 121 4.49 -1.22 -6.55
N TYR A 122 4.84 -0.36 -7.53
CA TYR A 122 5.18 -0.76 -8.88
C TYR A 122 5.87 0.38 -9.63
N GLN A 123 7.00 0.10 -10.28
CA GLN A 123 7.64 1.00 -11.23
C GLN A 123 7.11 0.73 -12.65
N VAL A 124 6.54 1.75 -13.31
CA VAL A 124 6.06 1.61 -14.68
C VAL A 124 7.26 1.70 -15.64
N PRO A 125 7.40 0.76 -16.60
CA PRO A 125 8.48 0.82 -17.59
C PRO A 125 8.41 2.09 -18.43
N ASP A 126 9.56 2.73 -18.67
CA ASP A 126 9.67 3.99 -19.42
C ASP A 126 9.05 3.94 -20.83
N LEU A 127 8.99 2.75 -21.42
CA LEU A 127 8.42 2.49 -22.75
C LEU A 127 6.90 2.70 -22.80
N ILE A 128 6.21 2.61 -21.66
CA ILE A 128 4.78 2.82 -21.57
C ILE A 128 4.58 4.26 -21.11
N GLY A 129 4.34 5.15 -22.09
CA GLY A 129 4.29 6.61 -21.89
C GLY A 129 3.61 7.02 -20.59
N LYS A 130 4.20 7.99 -19.87
CA LYS A 130 3.93 8.38 -18.46
C LYS A 130 2.50 8.83 -18.11
N LYS A 131 1.52 8.64 -19.00
CA LYS A 131 0.13 9.01 -18.80
C LYS A 131 -0.66 7.80 -18.36
N ILE A 132 -0.88 7.68 -17.05
CA ILE A 132 -1.85 6.75 -16.48
C ILE A 132 -3.17 7.50 -16.31
N SER A 133 -4.21 6.99 -16.95
CA SER A 133 -5.59 7.49 -16.81
C SER A 133 -6.26 6.97 -15.54
N ARG A 134 -6.01 5.71 -15.17
CA ARG A 134 -6.63 5.09 -13.97
C ARG A 134 -5.85 3.87 -13.50
N ILE A 135 -5.82 3.67 -12.19
CA ILE A 135 -5.44 2.42 -11.55
C ILE A 135 -6.73 1.75 -11.05
N GLN A 136 -6.96 0.50 -11.45
CA GLN A 136 -8.09 -0.31 -10.99
C GLN A 136 -7.59 -1.48 -10.15
N VAL A 137 -8.10 -1.58 -8.93
CA VAL A 137 -7.81 -2.71 -8.06
C VAL A 137 -8.67 -3.91 -8.48
N GLN A 138 -8.02 -5.05 -8.68
CA GLN A 138 -8.62 -6.36 -8.95
C GLN A 138 -8.17 -7.35 -7.88
N GLU A 139 -8.84 -8.51 -7.79
CA GLU A 139 -8.69 -9.44 -6.66
C GLU A 139 -7.24 -9.90 -6.44
N ASN A 140 -6.46 -10.08 -7.52
CA ASN A 140 -5.05 -10.50 -7.48
C ASN A 140 -4.12 -9.67 -8.39
N SER A 141 -4.54 -8.46 -8.77
CA SER A 141 -3.70 -7.57 -9.59
C SER A 141 -4.19 -6.13 -9.55
N PHE A 142 -3.34 -5.20 -9.99
CA PHE A 142 -3.80 -3.89 -10.45
C PHE A 142 -3.89 -3.87 -11.98
N LYS A 143 -4.93 -3.23 -12.50
CA LYS A 143 -5.02 -2.90 -13.93
C LYS A 143 -4.73 -1.41 -14.08
N ILE A 144 -3.67 -1.10 -14.81
CA ILE A 144 -3.27 0.26 -15.18
C ILE A 144 -3.88 0.54 -16.55
N LEU A 145 -4.60 1.65 -16.65
CA LEU A 145 -5.19 2.14 -17.90
C LEU A 145 -4.41 3.37 -18.34
N PHE A 146 -3.99 3.39 -19.60
CA PHE A 146 -3.26 4.51 -20.22
C PHE A 146 -4.22 5.39 -21.02
#